data_AF-A0A6M3JJF9-F1
#
_entry.id   AF-A0A6M3JJF9-F1
#
_cell.length_a   1.000
_cell.length_b   1.000
_cell.length_c   1.000
_cell.angle_alpha   90.00
_cell.angle_beta   90.00
_cell.angle_gamma   90.00
#
_symmetry.space_group_name_H-M   'P 1'
#
loop_
_entity.id
_entity.type
_entity.pdbx_description
1 polymer ?
#
loop_
_entity_poly.entity_id
_entity_poly.type
_entity_poly.pdbx_seq_one_letter_code
_entity_poly.pdbx_strand_id
1 'polypeptide(L)'
;MKMGSRARKRIRDEAYRRFRDAMIVEVGRCEMAPLDPTHRTRMPLSTLQIHHIMRGTRRERSLTERCAILVLCCECHCKLHTGRKHWPEASQLALLKLVRPLEYSLEEYNRLFAGPANRITEADVDKWANR
;
A
#
# COMPACT_ATOMS: atom_id res chain seq x y z
N MET A 1 -29.90 6.27 -18.35
CA MET A 1 -28.83 5.97 -19.34
C MET A 1 -27.76 5.10 -18.69
N LYS A 2 -27.50 3.88 -19.20
CA LYS A 2 -26.42 3.01 -18.68
C LYS A 2 -25.08 3.47 -19.25
N MET A 3 -24.14 3.82 -18.38
CA MET A 3 -22.82 4.34 -18.77
C MET A 3 -21.94 3.21 -19.35
N GLY A 4 -21.37 3.42 -20.55
CA GLY A 4 -20.50 2.44 -21.22
C GLY A 4 -19.26 2.07 -20.40
N SER A 5 -18.76 0.85 -20.57
CA SER A 5 -17.63 0.29 -19.80
C SER A 5 -16.34 1.13 -19.89
N ARG A 6 -16.05 1.71 -21.07
CA ARG A 6 -14.89 2.59 -21.29
C ARG A 6 -14.98 3.90 -20.50
N ALA A 7 -16.17 4.49 -20.41
CA ALA A 7 -16.39 5.72 -19.65
C ALA A 7 -16.22 5.48 -18.14
N ARG A 8 -16.75 4.36 -17.62
CA ARG A 8 -16.57 3.95 -16.22
C ARG A 8 -15.11 3.72 -15.85
N LYS A 9 -14.33 3.09 -16.75
CA LYS A 9 -12.88 2.90 -16.56
C LYS A 9 -12.15 4.23 -16.44
N ARG A 10 -12.41 5.18 -17.35
CA ARG A 10 -11.76 6.49 -17.34
C ARG A 10 -12.00 7.27 -16.04
N ILE A 11 -13.24 7.27 -15.55
CA ILE A 11 -13.60 7.94 -14.29
C ILE A 11 -12.84 7.32 -13.11
N ARG A 12 -12.80 5.99 -13.04
CA ARG A 12 -12.03 5.27 -12.00
C ARG A 12 -10.54 5.60 -12.07
N ASP A 13 -9.96 5.62 -13.26
CA ASP A 13 -8.54 5.89 -13.46
C ASP A 13 -8.18 7.36 -13.12
N GLU A 14 -9.12 8.29 -13.32
CA GLU A 14 -8.96 9.68 -12.89
C GLU A 14 -9.08 9.83 -11.37
N ALA A 15 -10.09 9.20 -10.75
CA ALA A 15 -10.24 9.20 -9.30
C ALA A 15 -9.00 8.60 -8.61
N TYR A 16 -8.48 7.48 -9.14
CA TYR A 16 -7.26 6.86 -8.64
C TYR A 16 -6.04 7.77 -8.79
N ARG A 17 -5.88 8.48 -9.91
CA ARG A 17 -4.78 9.43 -10.09
C ARG A 17 -4.82 10.55 -9.06
N ARG A 18 -5.99 11.16 -8.83
CA ARG A 18 -6.18 12.21 -7.81
C ARG A 18 -5.86 11.69 -6.41
N PHE A 19 -6.39 10.52 -6.06
CA PHE A 19 -6.08 9.85 -4.79
C PHE A 19 -4.57 9.62 -4.64
N ARG A 20 -3.93 9.08 -5.68
CA ARG A 20 -2.49 8.79 -5.67
C ARG A 20 -1.67 10.05 -5.41
N ASP A 21 -1.94 11.11 -6.16
CA ASP A 21 -1.16 12.34 -6.08
C ASP A 21 -1.37 13.01 -4.72
N ALA A 22 -2.60 13.04 -4.20
CA ALA A 22 -2.91 13.54 -2.88
C ALA A 22 -2.19 12.74 -1.77
N MET A 23 -2.22 11.40 -1.85
CA MET A 23 -1.58 10.53 -0.85
C MET A 23 -0.05 10.68 -0.85
N ILE A 24 0.58 10.84 -2.02
CA ILE A 24 2.02 11.10 -2.11
C ILE A 24 2.38 12.43 -1.44
N VAL A 25 1.59 13.48 -1.67
CA VAL A 25 1.80 14.81 -1.05
C VAL A 25 1.61 14.75 0.46
N GLU A 26 0.54 14.11 0.91
CA GLU A 26 0.21 14.00 2.34
C GLU A 26 1.26 13.23 3.13
N VAL A 27 1.72 12.10 2.60
CA VAL A 27 2.73 11.27 3.27
C VAL A 27 4.11 11.90 3.16
N GLY A 28 4.44 12.46 1.99
CA GLY A 28 5.62 13.30 1.78
C GLY A 28 6.98 12.60 1.91
N ARG A 29 7.02 11.30 2.21
CA ARG A 29 8.25 10.52 2.44
C ARG A 29 8.11 9.08 2.01
N CYS A 30 9.24 8.41 1.81
CA CYS A 30 9.27 6.95 1.70
C CYS A 30 9.02 6.35 3.09
N GLU A 31 8.07 5.42 3.19
CA GLU A 31 7.69 4.80 4.46
C GLU A 31 8.64 3.68 4.88
N MET A 32 9.37 3.08 3.92
CA MET A 32 10.37 2.05 4.21
C MET A 32 11.74 2.64 4.54
N ALA A 33 12.09 3.81 3.99
CA ALA A 33 13.42 4.42 4.11
C ALA A 33 13.87 4.65 5.58
N PRO A 34 13.01 5.09 6.52
CA PRO A 34 13.42 5.30 7.91
C PRO A 34 13.88 4.03 8.63
N LEU A 35 13.56 2.84 8.09
CA LEU A 35 13.97 1.55 8.67
C LEU A 35 15.33 1.06 8.15
N ASP A 36 15.87 1.70 7.12
CA ASP A 36 17.17 1.36 6.53
C ASP A 36 18.14 2.53 6.76
N PRO A 37 19.10 2.42 7.70
CA PRO A 37 20.03 3.49 8.03
C PRO A 37 20.95 3.86 6.86
N THR A 38 21.05 3.01 5.84
CA THR A 38 21.84 3.28 4.63
C THR A 38 21.06 4.05 3.56
N HIS A 39 19.75 4.23 3.76
CA HIS A 39 18.85 4.79 2.77
C HIS A 39 18.62 6.30 2.97
N ARG A 40 18.48 7.03 1.86
CA ARG A 40 18.15 8.47 1.92
C ARG A 40 16.72 8.66 2.42
N THR A 41 16.57 9.35 3.55
CA THR A 41 15.26 9.56 4.20
C THR A 41 14.47 10.73 3.62
N ARG A 42 15.14 11.69 2.96
CA ARG A 42 14.52 12.81 2.25
C ARG A 42 14.75 12.70 0.76
N MET A 43 13.65 12.68 0.00
CA MET A 43 13.65 12.55 -1.45
C MET A 43 12.59 13.48 -2.05
N PRO A 44 12.75 13.95 -3.31
CA PRO A 44 11.72 14.75 -3.97
C PRO A 44 10.41 13.96 -4.11
N LEU A 45 9.26 14.63 -3.96
CA LEU A 45 7.93 13.99 -4.09
C LEU A 45 7.76 13.27 -5.45
N SER A 46 8.39 13.77 -6.51
CA SER A 46 8.38 13.17 -7.85
C SER A 46 9.04 11.79 -7.92
N THR A 47 9.79 11.40 -6.90
CA THR A 47 10.46 10.08 -6.81
C THR A 47 9.67 9.07 -5.98
N LEU A 48 8.58 9.52 -5.32
CA LEU A 48 7.70 8.67 -4.54
C LEU A 48 6.62 8.05 -5.42
N GLN A 49 6.19 6.85 -5.05
CA GLN A 49 5.14 6.12 -5.72
C GLN A 49 4.29 5.32 -4.72
N ILE A 50 3.06 5.04 -5.12
CA ILE A 50 2.17 4.14 -4.39
C ILE A 50 2.55 2.68 -4.67
N HIS A 51 2.77 1.94 -3.60
CA HIS A 51 2.83 0.49 -3.57
C HIS A 51 1.51 -0.06 -3.04
N HIS A 52 0.91 -0.98 -3.79
CA HIS A 52 -0.27 -1.73 -3.32
C HIS A 52 0.20 -3.01 -2.65
N ILE A 53 -0.21 -3.22 -1.40
CA ILE A 53 0.06 -4.47 -0.67
C ILE A 53 -0.68 -5.62 -1.36
N MET A 54 -1.94 -5.39 -1.75
CA MET A 54 -2.75 -6.32 -2.53
C MET A 54 -2.30 -6.42 -4.00
N ARG A 55 -2.54 -7.60 -4.61
CA ARG A 55 -2.13 -7.91 -6.00
C ARG A 55 -3.27 -8.41 -6.89
N GLY A 56 -3.06 -8.34 -8.20
CA GLY A 56 -3.99 -8.88 -9.21
C GLY A 56 -5.37 -8.23 -9.14
N THR A 57 -6.42 -9.03 -9.26
CA THR A 57 -7.82 -8.57 -9.16
C THR A 57 -8.15 -7.91 -7.82
N ARG A 58 -7.42 -8.23 -6.76
CA ARG A 58 -7.60 -7.62 -5.43
C ARG A 58 -7.07 -6.20 -5.38
N ARG A 59 -6.01 -5.90 -6.14
CA ARG A 59 -5.50 -4.53 -6.29
C ARG A 59 -6.58 -3.59 -6.83
N GLU A 60 -7.44 -4.08 -7.73
CA GLU A 60 -8.54 -3.25 -8.27
C GLU A 60 -9.55 -2.85 -7.19
N ARG A 61 -9.73 -3.67 -6.14
CA ARG A 61 -10.60 -3.38 -5.00
C ARG A 61 -9.93 -2.48 -3.97
N SER A 62 -8.60 -2.39 -3.97
CA SER A 62 -7.82 -1.65 -2.97
C SER A 62 -7.24 -0.34 -3.50
N LEU A 63 -7.63 0.12 -4.70
CA LEU A 63 -6.98 1.23 -5.39
C LEU A 63 -6.92 2.53 -4.56
N THR A 64 -7.92 2.74 -3.71
CA THR A 64 -8.08 3.93 -2.87
C THR A 64 -8.12 3.61 -1.38
N GLU A 65 -7.77 2.38 -1.01
CA GLU A 65 -7.88 1.88 0.35
C GLU A 65 -6.55 2.08 1.08
N ARG A 66 -6.50 3.08 1.97
CA ARG A 66 -5.27 3.48 2.69
C ARG A 66 -4.66 2.33 3.49
N CYS A 67 -5.51 1.48 4.08
CA CYS A 67 -5.10 0.27 4.81
C CYS A 67 -4.37 -0.77 3.96
N ALA A 68 -4.33 -0.60 2.63
CA ALA A 68 -3.71 -1.52 1.68
C ALA A 68 -2.60 -0.88 0.83
N ILE A 69 -2.17 0.33 1.17
CA ILE A 69 -1.24 1.14 0.37
C ILE A 69 -0.03 1.55 1.22
N LEU A 70 1.13 1.65 0.57
CA LEU A 70 2.34 2.28 1.08
C LEU A 70 2.84 3.34 0.09
N VAL A 71 3.52 4.38 0.57
CA VAL A 71 4.25 5.37 -0.25
C VAL A 71 5.74 5.10 -0.14
N LEU A 72 6.36 4.77 -1.26
CA LEU A 72 7.75 4.32 -1.32
C LEU A 72 8.53 5.07 -2.38
N CYS A 73 9.84 5.18 -2.21
CA CYS A 73 10.72 5.59 -3.30
C CYS A 73 10.87 4.46 -4.34
N CYS A 74 11.49 4.79 -5.48
CA CYS A 74 11.78 3.82 -6.54
C CYS A 74 12.54 2.58 -6.04
N GLU A 75 13.59 2.79 -5.26
CA GLU A 75 14.44 1.69 -4.78
C GLU A 75 13.70 0.78 -3.79
N CYS A 76 13.03 1.33 -2.77
CA CYS A 76 12.26 0.56 -1.81
C CYS A 76 11.10 -0.20 -2.47
N HIS A 77 10.40 0.43 -3.41
CA HIS A 77 9.35 -0.23 -4.19
C HIS A 77 9.90 -1.42 -4.98
N CYS A 78 11.06 -1.26 -5.63
CA CYS A 78 11.74 -2.35 -6.34
C CYS A 78 12.19 -3.47 -5.39
N LYS A 79 12.74 -3.13 -4.20
CA LYS A 79 13.12 -4.11 -3.17
C LYS A 79 11.91 -4.94 -2.72
N LEU A 80 10.77 -4.32 -2.46
CA LEU A 80 9.51 -5.01 -2.11
C LEU A 80 8.97 -5.88 -3.25
N HIS A 81 9.13 -5.43 -4.49
CA HIS A 81 8.63 -6.17 -5.66
C HIS A 81 9.47 -7.40 -6.00
N THR A 82 10.80 -7.31 -5.84
CA THR A 82 11.78 -8.38 -6.16
C THR A 82 11.99 -9.34 -4.98
N GLY A 83 12.05 -8.83 -3.75
CA GLY A 83 12.24 -9.60 -2.52
C GLY A 83 10.97 -10.23 -1.96
N ARG A 84 10.10 -10.82 -2.80
CA ARG A 84 8.75 -11.28 -2.39
C ARG A 84 8.75 -12.34 -1.30
N LYS A 85 9.76 -13.23 -1.30
CA LYS A 85 9.95 -14.21 -0.22
C LYS A 85 10.30 -13.54 1.11
N HIS A 86 10.89 -12.35 1.05
CA HIS A 86 11.34 -11.58 2.21
C HIS A 86 10.31 -10.55 2.69
N TRP A 87 9.34 -10.18 1.84
CA TRP A 87 8.27 -9.21 2.13
C TRP A 87 6.85 -9.75 1.87
N PRO A 88 6.36 -10.71 2.67
CA PRO A 88 4.96 -11.16 2.59
C PRO A 88 3.97 -10.04 2.96
N GLU A 89 2.69 -10.17 2.57
CA GLU A 89 1.66 -9.15 2.86
C GLU A 89 1.64 -8.73 4.34
N ALA A 90 1.74 -9.70 5.26
CA ALA A 90 1.79 -9.44 6.70
C ALA A 90 2.96 -8.54 7.13
N SER A 91 4.14 -8.68 6.52
CA SER A 91 5.29 -7.80 6.80
C SER A 91 5.08 -6.37 6.29
N GLN A 92 4.36 -6.21 5.18
CA GLN A 92 4.04 -4.89 4.61
C GLN A 92 2.95 -4.19 5.44
N LEU A 93 2.01 -4.98 5.98
CA LEU A 93 1.02 -4.51 6.95
C LEU A 93 1.68 -4.12 8.28
N ALA A 94 2.72 -4.83 8.71
CA ALA A 94 3.50 -4.45 9.89
C ALA A 94 4.21 -3.11 9.66
N LEU A 95 4.78 -2.91 8.47
CA LEU A 95 5.33 -1.62 8.07
C LEU A 95 4.27 -0.51 8.14
N LEU A 96 3.07 -0.75 7.59
CA LEU A 96 1.97 0.22 7.64
C LEU A 96 1.56 0.54 9.10
N LYS A 97 1.41 -0.49 9.94
CA LYS A 97 1.10 -0.36 11.37
C LYS A 97 2.10 0.54 12.09
N LEU A 98 3.38 0.42 11.76
CA LEU A 98 4.45 1.22 12.35
C LEU A 98 4.44 2.68 11.87
N VAL A 99 4.32 2.91 10.57
CA VAL A 99 4.52 4.24 9.95
C VAL A 99 3.26 5.08 9.86
N ARG A 100 2.09 4.43 9.82
CA ARG A 100 0.75 5.03 9.77
C ARG A 100 -0.26 4.20 10.57
N PRO A 101 -0.13 4.13 11.91
CA PRO A 101 -1.01 3.33 12.76
C PRO A 101 -2.49 3.70 12.64
N LEU A 102 -2.82 4.96 12.35
CA LEU A 102 -4.21 5.42 12.19
C LEU A 102 -4.87 4.94 10.89
N GLU A 103 -4.08 4.56 9.88
CA GLU A 103 -4.58 4.01 8.60
C GLU A 103 -4.50 2.50 8.56
N TYR A 104 -3.87 1.89 9.57
CA TYR A 104 -3.79 0.45 9.71
C TYR A 104 -5.11 -0.10 10.24
N SER A 105 -5.74 -0.98 9.46
CA SER A 105 -6.85 -1.80 9.94
C SER A 105 -6.88 -3.14 9.21
N LEU A 106 -6.62 -4.23 9.96
CA LEU A 106 -6.76 -5.58 9.43
C LEU A 106 -8.20 -5.93 9.09
N GLU A 107 -9.17 -5.39 9.81
CA GLU A 107 -10.58 -5.60 9.50
C GLU A 107 -10.89 -5.03 8.11
N GLU A 108 -10.53 -3.76 7.86
CA GLU A 108 -10.75 -3.14 6.55
C GLU A 108 -9.97 -3.86 5.46
N TYR A 109 -8.70 -4.17 5.70
CA TYR A 109 -7.87 -4.91 4.75
C TYR A 109 -8.47 -6.28 4.42
N ASN A 110 -8.93 -7.03 5.42
CA ASN A 110 -9.53 -8.35 5.22
C ASN A 110 -10.91 -8.28 4.51
N ARG A 111 -11.69 -7.21 4.72
CA ARG A 111 -12.96 -6.97 3.99
C ARG A 111 -12.76 -6.80 2.47
N LEU A 112 -11.55 -6.41 2.04
CA LEU A 112 -11.22 -6.30 0.62
C LEU A 112 -11.05 -7.66 -0.07
N PHE A 113 -11.02 -8.76 0.68
CA PHE A 113 -11.06 -10.11 0.11
C PHE A 113 -12.52 -10.57 -0.08
N ALA A 114 -12.76 -11.45 -1.05
CA ALA A 114 -14.04 -12.14 -1.22
C ALA A 114 -14.04 -13.49 -0.47
N GLY A 115 -13.47 -13.53 0.74
CA GLY A 115 -13.13 -14.75 1.46
C GLY A 115 -13.22 -14.58 2.98
N PRO A 116 -12.54 -15.44 3.77
CA PRO A 116 -12.61 -15.40 5.23
C PRO A 116 -12.19 -14.04 5.78
N ALA A 117 -12.92 -13.54 6.78
CA ALA A 117 -12.69 -12.24 7.42
C ALA A 117 -11.35 -12.13 8.16
N ASN A 118 -10.65 -13.25 8.34
CA ASN A 118 -9.45 -13.43 9.14
C ASN A 118 -8.33 -14.12 8.32
N ARG A 119 -8.22 -13.76 7.03
CA ARG A 119 -7.16 -14.27 6.14
C ARG A 119 -5.76 -13.94 6.66
N ILE A 120 -5.55 -12.72 7.15
CA ILE A 120 -4.34 -12.29 7.86
C ILE A 120 -4.77 -11.93 9.28
N THR A 121 -4.05 -12.46 10.27
CA THR A 121 -4.29 -12.18 11.69
C THR A 121 -3.30 -11.15 12.25
N GLU A 122 -3.62 -10.51 13.37
CA GLU A 122 -2.66 -9.66 14.10
C GLU A 122 -1.39 -10.45 14.42
N ALA A 123 -1.51 -11.73 14.82
CA ALA A 123 -0.37 -12.59 15.07
C ALA A 123 0.53 -12.78 13.84
N ASP A 124 -0.02 -12.77 12.62
CA ASP A 124 0.79 -12.84 11.41
C ASP A 124 1.54 -11.54 11.14
N VAL A 125 0.95 -10.39 11.49
CA VAL A 125 1.57 -9.06 11.36
C VAL A 125 2.63 -8.85 12.43
N ASP A 126 2.31 -9.15 13.69
CA ASP A 126 3.18 -8.89 14.85
C ASP A 126 4.48 -9.70 14.81
N LYS A 127 4.51 -10.85 14.13
CA LYS A 127 5.74 -11.60 13.80
C LYS A 127 6.80 -10.74 13.09
N TRP A 128 6.40 -9.64 12.45
CA TRP A 128 7.27 -8.74 11.70
C TRP A 128 7.47 -7.38 12.37
N ALA A 129 6.88 -7.13 13.55
CA ALA A 129 6.94 -5.83 14.21
C ALA A 129 8.35 -5.43 14.69
N ASN A 130 9.26 -6.40 14.86
CA ASN A 130 10.61 -6.19 15.39
C ASN A 130 11.72 -6.34 14.34
N ARG A 131 11.41 -6.08 13.06
CA ARG A 131 12.34 -6.35 11.95
C ARG A 131 13.12 -5.15 11.46
#